data_AF-A0A565BCJ3-F1
#
_entry.id   AF-A0A565BCJ3-F1
#
_cell.length_a   1.000
_cell.length_b   1.000
_cell.length_c   1.000
_cell.angle_alpha   90.00
_cell.angle_beta   90.00
_cell.angle_gamma   90.00
#
_symmetry.space_group_name_H-M   'P 1'
#
loop_
_entity.id
_entity.type
_entity.pdbx_description
1 polymer ?
#
loop_
_entity_poly.entity_id
_entity_poly.type
_entity_poly.pdbx_seq_one_letter_code
_entity_poly.pdbx_strand_id
1 'polypeptide(L)'
;MPEKRSSRFIFFLEKYGISSLELPLIQHAPGPDSNRLASVLSDKSFDWIIITSPEAGSVFLEAWKAASSPKVKVGVVGAGTARVFEETMQSAEGSLHVAFTPSKATGKVLAMELPDNVGKRSSVLYPASLKASNEIEDGLSSRGFEVLRLNTYTTIPVQSVDAMLLQQALSAPVLSVASPSAIRAWINLIQNVEQWSNYVACIGETTASAAKRLGLKNVYYPEQPGIEGWVESIMEALDAHTDSSNSISLPFESSSPRRSSSTPPVTVPSNQKASKRKRTKYRKQHPGESVGITEEMRFVAMRLRNVNGNKVDPCHSDTERDKVEEKNDYELEGETWRPSKEGLLKFLVDSKLVFNTIERIVDESEDVSYAYFRRTGLERSESLERDLQWFTTQNLAIPEPSNVGVSYAKYLEEQAGENAPLFLSHFYNIYFSHINGGQVIIRQVSEKLLGGKELEFNRWEGEAQDLLKGVREKLNVLGEHWTRDEKNKCLKETAKAFKYMGQIVRLIIS
;
A
#
# COMPACT_ATOMS: atom_id res chain seq x y z
N MET A 1 -23.78 10.66 1.72
CA MET A 1 -24.66 10.24 0.59
C MET A 1 -23.84 9.92 -0.68
N PRO A 2 -23.66 8.63 -1.02
CA PRO A 2 -23.03 8.17 -2.27
C PRO A 2 -23.81 8.51 -3.56
N GLU A 3 -25.12 8.70 -3.46
CA GLU A 3 -26.05 8.91 -4.59
C GLU A 3 -25.69 10.11 -5.48
N LYS A 4 -25.20 11.23 -4.93
CA LYS A 4 -24.89 12.45 -5.71
C LYS A 4 -23.65 12.33 -6.62
N ARG A 5 -22.71 11.41 -6.33
CA ARG A 5 -21.48 11.25 -7.15
C ARG A 5 -21.72 10.41 -8.39
N SER A 6 -22.61 9.43 -8.29
CA SER A 6 -22.91 8.49 -9.36
C SER A 6 -23.70 9.14 -10.50
N SER A 7 -24.63 10.06 -10.20
CA SER A 7 -25.48 10.72 -11.21
C SER A 7 -24.68 11.45 -12.30
N ARG A 8 -23.51 12.01 -11.96
CA ARG A 8 -22.67 12.77 -12.89
C ARG A 8 -21.82 11.87 -13.80
N PHE A 9 -21.47 10.68 -13.31
CA PHE A 9 -20.78 9.65 -14.10
C PHE A 9 -21.75 8.93 -15.03
N ILE A 10 -22.98 8.67 -14.57
CA ILE A 10 -24.07 8.15 -15.41
C ILE A 10 -24.34 9.08 -16.61
N PHE A 11 -24.47 10.38 -16.37
CA PHE A 11 -24.62 11.36 -17.45
C PHE A 11 -23.42 11.39 -18.41
N PHE A 12 -22.22 11.08 -17.92
CA PHE A 12 -21.04 10.99 -18.77
C PHE A 12 -21.07 9.74 -19.65
N LEU A 13 -21.48 8.58 -19.10
CA LEU A 13 -21.67 7.33 -19.85
C LEU A 13 -22.78 7.44 -20.91
N GLU A 14 -23.86 8.17 -20.62
CA GLU A 14 -24.94 8.42 -21.59
C GLU A 14 -24.44 9.12 -22.86
N LYS A 15 -23.42 10.00 -22.76
CA LYS A 15 -22.80 10.65 -23.93
C LYS A 15 -22.10 9.66 -24.86
N TYR A 16 -21.68 8.51 -24.34
CA TYR A 16 -21.10 7.41 -25.11
C TYR A 16 -22.17 6.36 -25.51
N GLY A 17 -23.46 6.65 -25.29
CA GLY A 17 -24.56 5.74 -25.61
C GLY A 17 -24.67 4.54 -24.65
N ILE A 18 -24.00 4.58 -23.50
CA ILE A 18 -23.98 3.47 -22.53
C ILE A 18 -25.12 3.67 -21.52
N SER A 19 -26.09 2.76 -21.53
CA SER A 19 -27.13 2.70 -20.51
C SER A 19 -26.53 2.12 -19.21
N SER A 20 -26.79 2.77 -18.08
CA SER A 20 -26.22 2.37 -16.79
C SER A 20 -27.28 2.27 -15.69
N LEU A 21 -27.07 1.32 -14.79
CA LEU A 21 -27.90 1.09 -13.61
C LEU A 21 -27.08 1.41 -12.36
N GLU A 22 -27.59 2.29 -11.49
CA GLU A 22 -26.94 2.58 -10.23
C GLU A 22 -27.32 1.55 -9.16
N LEU A 23 -26.31 0.92 -8.57
CA LEU A 23 -26.47 0.05 -7.41
C LEU A 23 -25.58 0.55 -6.27
N PRO A 24 -26.14 1.06 -5.17
CA PRO A 24 -25.33 1.42 -4.01
C PRO A 24 -24.75 0.14 -3.38
N LEU A 25 -23.41 0.11 -3.26
CA LEU A 25 -22.67 -1.03 -2.69
C LEU A 25 -22.05 -0.72 -1.32
N ILE A 26 -21.94 0.56 -0.99
CA ILE A 26 -21.45 1.03 0.31
C ILE A 26 -22.36 2.14 0.82
N GLN A 27 -22.45 2.26 2.13
CA GLN A 27 -23.12 3.35 2.81
C GLN A 27 -22.23 3.91 3.92
N HIS A 28 -22.51 5.15 4.32
CA HIS A 28 -21.89 5.74 5.49
C HIS A 28 -22.71 5.40 6.71
N ALA A 29 -22.03 5.14 7.82
CA ALA A 29 -22.63 4.88 9.12
C ALA A 29 -22.00 5.81 10.16
N PRO A 30 -22.73 6.18 11.24
CA PRO A 30 -22.18 6.95 12.33
C PRO A 30 -20.93 6.29 12.92
N GLY A 31 -19.90 7.09 13.18
CA GLY A 31 -18.68 6.66 13.86
C GLY A 31 -18.82 6.78 15.38
N PRO A 32 -17.84 6.26 16.14
CA PRO A 32 -17.86 6.30 17.60
C PRO A 32 -17.94 7.72 18.17
N ASP A 33 -17.43 8.73 17.45
CA ASP A 33 -17.42 10.12 17.88
C ASP A 33 -18.52 10.99 17.26
N SER A 34 -19.46 10.39 16.50
CA SER A 34 -20.54 11.11 15.81
C SER A 34 -21.31 12.06 16.73
N ASN A 35 -21.78 11.54 17.86
CA ASN A 35 -22.57 12.30 18.85
C ASN A 35 -21.77 13.40 19.57
N ARG A 36 -20.43 13.32 19.55
CA ARG A 36 -19.55 14.28 20.24
C ARG A 36 -19.27 15.53 19.40
N LEU A 37 -19.45 15.46 18.08
CA LEU A 37 -19.04 16.54 17.18
C LEU A 37 -19.77 17.85 17.48
N ALA A 38 -21.10 17.80 17.67
CA ALA A 38 -21.91 19.00 17.93
C ALA A 38 -21.60 19.63 19.29
N SER A 39 -21.40 18.82 20.34
CA SER A 39 -21.03 19.33 21.67
C SER A 39 -19.65 19.96 21.64
N VAL A 40 -18.67 19.31 21.00
CA VAL A 40 -17.31 19.86 20.84
C VAL A 40 -17.31 21.20 20.10
N LEU A 41 -18.14 21.35 19.07
CA LEU A 41 -18.30 22.61 18.34
C LEU A 41 -18.98 23.71 19.17
N SER A 42 -19.81 23.34 20.14
CA SER A 42 -20.50 24.29 21.05
C SER A 42 -19.60 24.72 22.21
N ASP A 43 -18.83 23.77 22.76
CA ASP A 43 -18.04 23.95 23.98
C ASP A 43 -16.68 24.60 23.72
N LYS A 44 -16.13 24.45 22.50
CA LYS A 44 -14.77 24.87 22.16
C LYS A 44 -14.73 25.60 20.82
N SER A 45 -13.94 26.66 20.76
CA SER A 45 -13.55 27.31 19.51
C SER A 45 -12.29 26.67 18.95
N PHE A 46 -12.23 26.52 17.62
CA PHE A 46 -11.04 26.05 16.91
C PHE A 46 -10.59 27.09 15.89
N ASP A 47 -9.27 27.23 15.72
CA ASP A 47 -8.71 28.11 14.69
C ASP A 47 -8.95 27.55 13.28
N TRP A 48 -9.02 26.22 13.16
CA TRP A 48 -9.29 25.52 11.91
C TRP A 48 -10.21 24.32 12.11
N ILE A 49 -11.12 24.12 11.15
CA ILE A 49 -11.82 22.86 10.92
C ILE A 49 -11.29 22.27 9.62
N ILE A 50 -10.73 21.05 9.66
CA ILE A 50 -10.18 20.39 8.47
C ILE A 50 -11.16 19.35 7.94
N ILE A 51 -11.51 19.46 6.67
CA ILE A 51 -12.48 18.58 6.00
C ILE A 51 -11.83 17.94 4.77
N THR A 52 -11.66 16.63 4.84
CA THR A 52 -10.88 15.87 3.84
C THR A 52 -11.72 15.18 2.77
N SER A 53 -13.05 15.14 2.94
CA SER A 53 -13.96 14.53 1.98
C SER A 53 -15.34 15.21 1.97
N PRO A 54 -16.14 15.06 0.90
CA PRO A 54 -17.51 15.57 0.87
C PRO A 54 -18.41 14.99 1.95
N GLU A 55 -18.19 13.73 2.33
CA GLU A 55 -18.95 13.10 3.41
C GLU A 55 -18.60 13.72 4.77
N ALA A 56 -17.30 13.93 5.04
CA ALA A 56 -16.87 14.65 6.24
C ALA A 56 -17.50 16.05 6.29
N GLY A 57 -17.62 16.73 5.15
CA GLY A 57 -18.30 18.02 5.05
C GLY A 57 -19.79 17.95 5.39
N SER A 58 -20.48 16.91 4.92
CA SER A 58 -21.92 16.72 5.20
C SER A 58 -22.16 16.44 6.69
N VAL A 59 -21.39 15.51 7.28
CA VAL A 59 -21.43 15.18 8.71
C VAL A 59 -21.10 16.40 9.57
N PHE A 60 -20.10 17.18 9.15
CA PHE A 60 -19.74 18.42 9.83
C PHE A 60 -20.85 19.47 9.77
N LEU A 61 -21.47 19.69 8.60
CA LEU A 61 -22.53 20.69 8.45
C LEU A 61 -23.77 20.36 9.29
N GLU A 62 -24.12 19.09 9.42
CA GLU A 62 -25.20 18.64 10.29
C GLU A 62 -24.89 18.96 11.77
N ALA A 63 -23.71 18.57 12.24
CA ALA A 63 -23.28 18.86 13.61
C ALA A 63 -23.08 20.36 13.87
N TRP A 64 -22.61 21.12 12.89
CA TRP A 64 -22.42 22.56 12.95
C TRP A 64 -23.75 23.29 13.11
N LYS A 65 -24.79 22.89 12.37
CA LYS A 65 -26.16 23.40 12.56
C LYS A 65 -26.71 23.04 13.94
N ALA A 66 -26.49 21.79 14.39
CA ALA A 66 -26.89 21.36 15.73
C ALA A 66 -26.17 22.14 16.86
N ALA A 67 -24.94 22.58 16.61
CA ALA A 67 -24.15 23.44 17.49
C ALA A 67 -24.54 24.93 17.44
N SER A 68 -25.69 25.28 16.85
CA SER A 68 -26.13 26.67 16.64
C SER A 68 -25.22 27.49 15.71
N SER A 69 -24.59 26.83 14.73
CA SER A 69 -23.84 27.46 13.64
C SER A 69 -22.73 28.44 14.10
N PRO A 70 -21.77 27.99 14.93
CA PRO A 70 -20.68 28.85 15.42
C PRO A 70 -19.81 29.38 14.28
N LYS A 71 -19.14 30.51 14.48
CA LYS A 71 -18.23 31.07 13.48
C LYS A 71 -16.98 30.19 13.32
N VAL A 72 -16.75 29.65 12.12
CA VAL A 72 -15.68 28.68 11.85
C VAL A 72 -14.89 28.99 10.59
N LYS A 73 -13.59 28.65 10.63
CA LYS A 73 -12.67 28.72 9.49
C LYS A 73 -12.36 27.31 9.01
N VAL A 74 -12.68 27.01 7.75
CA VAL A 74 -12.61 25.65 7.20
C VAL A 74 -11.46 25.53 6.19
N GLY A 75 -10.63 24.49 6.34
CA GLY A 75 -9.67 24.05 5.34
C GLY A 75 -10.17 22.78 4.65
N VAL A 76 -10.20 22.77 3.32
CA VAL A 76 -10.69 21.63 2.53
C VAL A 76 -9.58 21.05 1.66
N VAL A 77 -9.55 19.72 1.50
CA VAL A 77 -8.51 19.05 0.69
C VAL A 77 -8.63 19.35 -0.81
N GLY A 78 -9.84 19.52 -1.35
CA GLY A 78 -10.00 19.77 -2.79
C GLY A 78 -11.38 20.25 -3.20
N ALA A 79 -11.50 20.62 -4.48
CA ALA A 79 -12.70 21.26 -5.04
C ALA A 79 -13.99 20.46 -4.85
N GLY A 80 -13.92 19.12 -4.92
CA GLY A 80 -15.09 18.26 -4.66
C GLY A 80 -15.62 18.39 -3.24
N THR A 81 -14.74 18.60 -2.26
CA THR A 81 -15.11 18.83 -0.85
C THR A 81 -15.58 20.26 -0.63
N ALA A 82 -14.94 21.24 -1.27
CA ALA A 82 -15.34 22.65 -1.19
C ALA A 82 -16.81 22.87 -1.60
N ARG A 83 -17.26 22.18 -2.66
CA ARG A 83 -18.63 22.26 -3.18
C ARG A 83 -19.73 21.97 -2.16
N VAL A 84 -19.45 21.13 -1.15
CA VAL A 84 -20.42 20.81 -0.09
C VAL A 84 -20.80 22.05 0.71
N PHE A 85 -19.93 23.06 0.74
CA PHE A 85 -20.12 24.27 1.52
C PHE A 85 -20.74 25.43 0.74
N GLU A 86 -20.79 25.37 -0.60
CA GLU A 86 -21.20 26.51 -1.46
C GLU A 86 -22.58 27.06 -1.08
N GLU A 87 -23.60 26.20 -0.99
CA GLU A 87 -24.96 26.59 -0.61
C GLU A 87 -25.02 27.15 0.81
N THR A 88 -24.31 26.52 1.74
CA THR A 88 -24.32 26.94 3.15
C THR A 88 -23.62 28.29 3.31
N MET A 89 -22.49 28.51 2.63
CA MET A 89 -21.75 29.79 2.65
C MET A 89 -22.60 30.97 2.17
N GLN A 90 -23.48 30.76 1.18
CA GLN A 90 -24.40 31.81 0.69
C GLN A 90 -25.47 32.18 1.72
N SER A 91 -25.95 31.20 2.49
CA SER A 91 -27.02 31.38 3.49
C SER A 91 -26.54 31.77 4.90
N ALA A 92 -25.26 31.53 5.23
CA ALA A 92 -24.76 31.55 6.60
C ALA A 92 -24.19 32.91 7.08
N GLU A 93 -24.44 34.02 6.37
CA GLU A 93 -24.00 35.38 6.73
C GLU A 93 -22.51 35.48 7.16
N GLY A 94 -21.63 34.66 6.59
CA GLY A 94 -20.19 34.65 6.91
C GLY A 94 -19.78 33.89 8.19
N SER A 95 -20.70 33.16 8.83
CA SER A 95 -20.40 32.26 9.96
C SER A 95 -19.59 31.03 9.54
N LEU A 96 -19.61 30.64 8.27
CA LEU A 96 -18.78 29.57 7.73
C LEU A 96 -17.97 30.08 6.55
N HIS A 97 -16.65 29.92 6.62
CA HIS A 97 -15.75 30.35 5.56
C HIS A 97 -14.73 29.27 5.20
N VAL A 98 -14.79 28.76 3.97
CA VAL A 98 -13.74 27.93 3.39
C VAL A 98 -12.54 28.82 3.06
N ALA A 99 -11.54 28.78 3.93
CA ALA A 99 -10.42 29.74 3.94
C ALA A 99 -9.11 29.19 3.37
N PHE A 100 -9.04 27.89 3.12
CA PHE A 100 -7.83 27.25 2.63
C PHE A 100 -8.12 26.02 1.78
N THR A 101 -7.36 25.87 0.71
CA THR A 101 -7.27 24.66 -0.12
C THR A 101 -5.82 24.48 -0.51
N PRO A 102 -5.24 23.27 -0.33
CA PRO A 102 -3.84 23.01 -0.68
C PRO A 102 -3.59 23.06 -2.19
N SER A 103 -2.33 23.21 -2.58
CA SER A 103 -1.87 23.18 -3.97
C SER A 103 -2.14 21.84 -4.66
N LYS A 104 -2.11 20.74 -3.90
CA LYS A 104 -2.46 19.39 -4.34
C LYS A 104 -3.51 18.81 -3.39
N ALA A 105 -4.51 18.14 -3.95
CA ALA A 105 -5.64 17.61 -3.19
C ALA A 105 -5.31 16.32 -2.41
N THR A 106 -4.33 16.39 -1.52
CA THR A 106 -3.91 15.29 -0.63
C THR A 106 -3.83 15.76 0.82
N GLY A 107 -4.00 14.82 1.75
CA GLY A 107 -3.91 15.13 3.17
C GLY A 107 -2.52 15.64 3.56
N LYS A 108 -1.47 14.96 3.11
CA LYS A 108 -0.08 15.37 3.31
C LYS A 108 0.20 16.83 2.92
N VAL A 109 -0.26 17.26 1.74
CA VAL A 109 -0.01 18.63 1.27
C VAL A 109 -0.85 19.65 2.04
N LEU A 110 -2.10 19.32 2.39
CA LEU A 110 -2.89 20.15 3.31
C LEU A 110 -2.16 20.35 4.64
N ALA A 111 -1.65 19.28 5.24
CA ALA A 111 -0.96 19.36 6.52
C ALA A 111 0.33 20.17 6.43
N MET A 112 1.02 20.16 5.30
CA MET A 112 2.24 20.93 5.08
C MET A 112 1.98 22.43 4.82
N GLU A 113 0.91 22.76 4.09
CA GLU A 113 0.63 24.11 3.61
C GLU A 113 -0.38 24.89 4.47
N LEU A 114 -1.08 24.25 5.41
CA LEU A 114 -2.06 24.91 6.26
C LEU A 114 -1.42 26.14 6.94
N PRO A 115 -2.01 27.35 6.84
CA PRO A 115 -1.42 28.54 7.44
C PRO A 115 -1.32 28.43 8.96
N ASP A 116 -0.13 28.73 9.49
CA ASP A 116 0.12 28.80 10.93
C ASP A 116 -0.03 30.24 11.45
N ASN A 117 -0.47 30.38 12.69
CA ASN A 117 -0.50 31.66 13.39
C ASN A 117 0.81 31.81 14.18
N VAL A 118 1.77 32.51 13.57
CA VAL A 118 3.10 32.75 14.16
C VAL A 118 2.96 33.30 15.59
N GLY A 119 3.50 32.58 16.57
CA GLY A 119 3.55 32.99 17.97
C GLY A 119 2.41 32.49 18.87
N LYS A 120 1.47 31.67 18.35
CA LYS A 120 0.42 31.03 19.17
C LYS A 120 0.21 29.58 18.75
N ARG A 121 -0.05 28.69 19.72
CA ARG A 121 -0.45 27.30 19.44
C ARG A 121 -1.83 27.30 18.77
N SER A 122 -1.90 26.85 17.53
CA SER A 122 -3.13 26.83 16.72
C SER A 122 -3.90 25.54 16.93
N SER A 123 -5.20 25.65 17.19
CA SER A 123 -6.11 24.53 17.46
C SER A 123 -6.86 24.07 16.21
N VAL A 124 -6.95 22.76 16.01
CA VAL A 124 -7.55 22.15 14.82
C VAL A 124 -8.57 21.10 15.22
N LEU A 125 -9.79 21.19 14.70
CA LEU A 125 -10.75 20.09 14.74
C LEU A 125 -10.71 19.32 13.42
N TYR A 126 -10.56 18.01 13.49
CA TYR A 126 -10.54 17.12 12.32
C TYR A 126 -11.63 16.03 12.42
N PRO A 127 -12.84 16.30 11.91
CA PRO A 127 -13.86 15.27 11.73
C PRO A 127 -13.46 14.32 10.60
N ALA A 128 -13.08 13.10 10.96
CA ALA A 128 -12.51 12.12 10.05
C ALA A 128 -13.39 10.88 9.92
N SER A 129 -13.17 10.11 8.85
CA SER A 129 -13.65 8.73 8.81
C SER A 129 -12.83 7.89 9.79
N LEU A 130 -13.46 6.91 10.45
CA LEU A 130 -12.77 5.87 11.22
C LEU A 130 -11.70 5.15 10.37
N LYS A 131 -11.90 5.07 9.05
CA LYS A 131 -10.96 4.43 8.10
C LYS A 131 -9.89 5.38 7.56
N ALA A 132 -9.91 6.67 7.90
CA ALA A 132 -8.94 7.64 7.39
C ALA A 132 -7.55 7.42 8.01
N SER A 133 -6.48 7.65 7.23
CA SER A 133 -5.11 7.67 7.74
C SER A 133 -4.90 8.81 8.74
N ASN A 134 -3.78 8.79 9.49
CA ASN A 134 -3.42 9.86 10.44
C ASN A 134 -2.55 10.94 9.79
N GLU A 135 -2.35 10.92 8.47
CA GLU A 135 -1.44 11.87 7.78
C GLU A 135 -1.71 13.34 8.12
N ILE A 136 -2.99 13.73 8.27
CA ILE A 136 -3.37 15.08 8.70
C ILE A 136 -2.96 15.36 10.14
N GLU A 137 -3.28 14.43 11.04
CA GLU A 137 -3.03 14.55 12.47
C GLU A 137 -1.54 14.61 12.77
N ASP A 138 -0.78 13.69 12.18
CA ASP A 138 0.69 13.61 12.33
C ASP A 138 1.36 14.82 11.68
N GLY A 139 0.94 15.17 10.46
CA GLY A 139 1.50 16.28 9.70
C GLY A 139 1.28 17.64 10.35
N LEU A 140 0.09 17.88 10.93
CA LEU A 140 -0.19 19.13 11.65
C LEU A 140 0.44 19.13 13.04
N SER A 141 0.43 18.02 13.76
CA SER A 141 1.06 17.93 15.09
C SER A 141 2.56 18.16 15.03
N SER A 142 3.24 17.66 13.99
CA SER A 142 4.67 17.91 13.77
C SER A 142 5.01 19.39 13.50
N ARG A 143 4.02 20.17 13.04
CA ARG A 143 4.11 21.62 12.85
C ARG A 143 3.66 22.41 14.08
N GLY A 144 3.35 21.75 15.20
CA GLY A 144 3.00 22.39 16.46
C GLY A 144 1.51 22.71 16.66
N PHE A 145 0.63 22.28 15.75
CA PHE A 145 -0.81 22.42 15.91
C PHE A 145 -1.34 21.48 17.01
N GLU A 146 -2.36 21.91 17.73
CA GLU A 146 -3.13 21.05 18.63
C GLU A 146 -4.31 20.46 17.86
N VAL A 147 -4.19 19.19 17.45
CA VAL A 147 -5.19 18.51 16.62
C VAL A 147 -6.12 17.68 17.50
N LEU A 148 -7.43 17.96 17.43
CA LEU A 148 -8.48 17.10 17.95
C LEU A 148 -9.13 16.35 16.77
N ARG A 149 -8.78 15.07 16.62
CA ARG A 149 -9.46 14.19 15.68
C ARG A 149 -10.71 13.56 16.31
N LEU A 150 -11.81 13.55 15.56
CA LEU A 150 -13.03 12.81 15.89
C LEU A 150 -13.40 11.86 14.75
N ASN A 151 -13.52 10.57 15.04
CA ASN A 151 -13.94 9.56 14.05
C ASN A 151 -15.47 9.54 13.97
N THR A 152 -16.02 10.46 13.18
CA THR A 152 -17.45 10.82 13.19
C THR A 152 -18.31 9.97 12.27
N TYR A 153 -17.70 9.28 11.30
CA TYR A 153 -18.37 8.34 10.41
C TYR A 153 -17.45 7.20 9.99
N THR A 154 -18.03 6.14 9.45
CA THR A 154 -17.30 5.06 8.80
C THR A 154 -18.04 4.62 7.54
N THR A 155 -17.35 3.93 6.64
CA THR A 155 -17.96 3.35 5.43
C THR A 155 -18.18 1.87 5.66
N ILE A 156 -19.42 1.41 5.53
CA ILE A 156 -19.80 -0.01 5.66
C ILE A 156 -20.44 -0.52 4.35
N PRO A 157 -20.40 -1.83 4.07
CA PRO A 157 -21.23 -2.42 3.02
C PRO A 157 -22.72 -2.14 3.27
N VAL A 158 -23.53 -2.05 2.20
CA VAL A 158 -25.00 -1.97 2.35
C VAL A 158 -25.50 -3.29 2.94
N GLN A 159 -26.46 -3.22 3.87
CA GLN A 159 -27.02 -4.42 4.51
C GLN A 159 -28.06 -5.14 3.65
N SER A 160 -28.79 -4.38 2.83
CA SER A 160 -29.81 -4.89 1.92
C SER A 160 -29.89 -3.98 0.69
N VAL A 161 -30.16 -4.58 -0.46
CA VAL A 161 -30.40 -3.86 -1.71
C VAL A 161 -31.76 -4.30 -2.23
N ASP A 162 -32.47 -3.43 -2.93
CA ASP A 162 -33.75 -3.78 -3.55
C ASP A 162 -33.58 -5.01 -4.45
N ALA A 163 -34.47 -6.00 -4.30
CA ALA A 163 -34.33 -7.29 -4.96
C ALA A 163 -34.49 -7.18 -6.48
N MET A 164 -35.38 -6.31 -6.96
CA MET A 164 -35.56 -6.08 -8.40
C MET A 164 -34.34 -5.38 -8.99
N LEU A 165 -33.80 -4.39 -8.27
CA LEU A 165 -32.61 -3.66 -8.66
C LEU A 165 -31.36 -4.57 -8.69
N LEU A 166 -31.20 -5.45 -7.70
CA LEU A 166 -30.14 -6.45 -7.66
C LEU A 166 -30.25 -7.44 -8.83
N GLN A 167 -31.47 -7.89 -9.17
CA GLN A 167 -31.69 -8.77 -10.31
C GLN A 167 -31.31 -8.09 -11.63
N GLN A 168 -31.66 -6.83 -11.81
CA GLN A 168 -31.24 -6.04 -12.97
C GLN A 168 -29.70 -5.88 -13.01
N ALA A 169 -29.08 -5.58 -11.87
CA ALA A 169 -27.62 -5.46 -11.78
C ALA A 169 -26.89 -6.77 -12.09
N LEU A 170 -27.43 -7.92 -11.67
CA LEU A 170 -26.89 -9.24 -11.99
C LEU A 170 -26.98 -9.57 -13.48
N SER A 171 -27.97 -9.02 -14.19
CA SER A 171 -28.12 -9.18 -15.64
C SER A 171 -27.25 -8.23 -16.46
N ALA A 172 -26.65 -7.21 -15.84
CA ALA A 172 -25.81 -6.26 -16.55
C ALA A 172 -24.50 -6.93 -17.01
N PRO A 173 -24.07 -6.70 -18.27
CA PRO A 173 -22.88 -7.36 -18.83
C PRO A 173 -21.58 -6.90 -18.17
N VAL A 174 -21.55 -5.64 -17.68
CA VAL A 174 -20.38 -5.02 -17.06
C VAL A 174 -20.77 -4.41 -15.71
N LEU A 175 -20.02 -4.77 -14.67
CA LEU A 175 -20.03 -4.10 -13.37
C LEU A 175 -18.92 -3.04 -13.33
N SER A 176 -19.28 -1.76 -13.30
CA SER A 176 -18.32 -0.68 -13.09
C SER A 176 -18.15 -0.36 -11.60
N VAL A 177 -16.91 -0.37 -11.08
CA VAL A 177 -16.62 -0.05 -9.67
C VAL A 177 -15.44 0.90 -9.46
N ALA A 178 -15.58 1.81 -8.49
CA ALA A 178 -14.56 2.80 -8.15
C ALA A 178 -13.75 2.49 -6.88
N SER A 179 -14.03 1.39 -6.17
CA SER A 179 -13.30 1.10 -4.92
C SER A 179 -13.25 -0.40 -4.57
N PRO A 180 -12.18 -0.86 -3.89
CA PRO A 180 -12.11 -2.22 -3.35
C PRO A 180 -13.24 -2.57 -2.39
N SER A 181 -13.78 -1.59 -1.66
CA SER A 181 -14.91 -1.80 -0.75
C SER A 181 -16.21 -2.11 -1.49
N ALA A 182 -16.44 -1.50 -2.66
CA ALA A 182 -17.60 -1.80 -3.50
C ALA A 182 -17.53 -3.23 -4.04
N ILE A 183 -16.35 -3.69 -4.48
CA ILE A 183 -16.14 -5.09 -4.90
C ILE A 183 -16.49 -6.08 -3.78
N ARG A 184 -16.00 -5.85 -2.55
CA ARG A 184 -16.28 -6.75 -1.43
C ARG A 184 -17.78 -6.82 -1.12
N ALA A 185 -18.45 -5.68 -1.18
CA ALA A 185 -19.89 -5.63 -0.98
C ALA A 185 -20.65 -6.36 -2.09
N TRP A 186 -20.27 -6.17 -3.35
CA TRP A 186 -20.84 -6.90 -4.49
C TRP A 186 -20.71 -8.42 -4.32
N ILE A 187 -19.53 -8.88 -3.92
CA ILE A 187 -19.26 -10.31 -3.74
C ILE A 187 -20.11 -10.93 -2.63
N ASN A 188 -20.36 -10.18 -1.56
CA ASN A 188 -21.29 -10.61 -0.52
C ASN A 188 -22.73 -10.71 -1.02
N LEU A 189 -23.14 -9.87 -1.98
CA LEU A 189 -24.49 -9.87 -2.56
C LEU A 189 -24.72 -11.03 -3.52
N ILE A 190 -23.75 -11.36 -4.37
CA ILE A 190 -23.92 -12.43 -5.39
C ILE A 190 -23.79 -13.84 -4.82
N GLN A 191 -23.24 -13.99 -3.61
CA GLN A 191 -23.05 -15.24 -2.82
C GLN A 191 -22.20 -16.35 -3.47
N ASN A 192 -22.14 -16.45 -4.81
CA ASN A 192 -21.39 -17.47 -5.55
C ASN A 192 -20.58 -16.86 -6.71
N VAL A 193 -19.39 -16.37 -6.39
CA VAL A 193 -18.49 -15.70 -7.36
C VAL A 193 -18.09 -16.61 -8.51
N GLU A 194 -17.96 -17.92 -8.29
CA GLU A 194 -17.50 -18.86 -9.32
C GLU A 194 -18.47 -19.00 -10.50
N GLN A 195 -19.75 -18.73 -10.27
CA GLN A 195 -20.81 -18.77 -11.28
C GLN A 195 -21.03 -17.42 -11.96
N TRP A 196 -20.42 -16.35 -11.45
CA TRP A 196 -20.57 -15.01 -12.02
C TRP A 196 -19.42 -14.73 -12.98
N SER A 197 -19.74 -14.75 -14.28
CA SER A 197 -18.76 -14.61 -15.38
C SER A 197 -18.86 -13.27 -16.12
N ASN A 198 -19.62 -12.31 -15.58
CA ASN A 198 -19.74 -10.99 -16.20
C ASN A 198 -18.44 -10.19 -16.03
N TYR A 199 -18.37 -9.09 -16.76
CA TYR A 199 -17.17 -8.28 -16.86
C TYR A 199 -17.15 -7.22 -15.75
N VAL A 200 -15.97 -6.80 -15.33
CA VAL A 200 -15.78 -5.84 -14.24
C VAL A 200 -14.84 -4.75 -14.71
N ALA A 201 -15.33 -3.51 -14.79
CA ALA A 201 -14.52 -2.35 -15.15
C ALA A 201 -14.18 -1.55 -13.89
N CYS A 202 -12.92 -1.55 -13.51
CA CYS A 202 -12.41 -0.89 -12.30
C CYS A 202 -11.81 0.48 -12.67
N ILE A 203 -12.02 1.49 -11.81
CA ILE A 203 -11.46 2.85 -12.01
C ILE A 203 -9.93 2.89 -12.04
N GLY A 204 -9.27 1.85 -11.53
CA GLY A 204 -7.82 1.75 -11.51
C GLY A 204 -7.32 0.47 -10.86
N GLU A 205 -6.00 0.28 -10.92
CA GLU A 205 -5.30 -0.95 -10.57
C GLU A 205 -5.59 -1.45 -9.15
N THR A 206 -5.70 -0.56 -8.16
CA THR A 206 -5.99 -0.95 -6.77
C THR A 206 -7.34 -1.66 -6.64
N THR A 207 -8.36 -1.19 -7.38
CA THR A 207 -9.70 -1.79 -7.39
C THR A 207 -9.70 -3.08 -8.20
N ALA A 208 -9.00 -3.10 -9.35
CA ALA A 208 -8.86 -4.29 -10.19
C ALA A 208 -8.16 -5.44 -9.46
N SER A 209 -7.06 -5.15 -8.77
CA SER A 209 -6.35 -6.11 -7.92
C SER A 209 -7.25 -6.67 -6.81
N ALA A 210 -8.15 -5.85 -6.25
CA ALA A 210 -9.14 -6.34 -5.30
C ALA A 210 -10.18 -7.28 -5.93
N ALA A 211 -10.67 -6.95 -7.13
CA ALA A 211 -11.60 -7.79 -7.89
C ALA A 211 -10.98 -9.15 -8.22
N LYS A 212 -9.77 -9.17 -8.79
CA LYS A 212 -9.03 -10.40 -9.14
C LYS A 212 -8.79 -11.28 -7.92
N ARG A 213 -8.33 -10.71 -6.80
CA ARG A 213 -8.09 -11.46 -5.54
C ARG A 213 -9.34 -12.13 -4.99
N LEU A 214 -10.51 -11.57 -5.24
CA LEU A 214 -11.77 -12.08 -4.72
C LEU A 214 -12.48 -13.02 -5.72
N GLY A 215 -11.79 -13.42 -6.80
CA GLY A 215 -12.22 -14.47 -7.72
C GLY A 215 -12.94 -13.98 -8.97
N LEU A 216 -13.04 -12.67 -9.19
CA LEU A 216 -13.61 -12.11 -10.42
C LEU A 216 -12.61 -12.28 -11.57
N LYS A 217 -13.07 -12.81 -12.70
CA LYS A 217 -12.20 -13.26 -13.81
C LYS A 217 -11.98 -12.18 -14.87
N ASN A 218 -13.06 -11.57 -15.34
CA ASN A 218 -13.05 -10.65 -16.48
C ASN A 218 -12.87 -9.20 -16.01
N VAL A 219 -11.68 -8.87 -15.51
CA VAL A 219 -11.41 -7.57 -14.84
C VAL A 219 -10.57 -6.64 -15.73
N TYR A 220 -11.11 -5.46 -16.00
CA TYR A 220 -10.57 -4.38 -16.83
C TYR A 220 -10.27 -3.16 -15.97
N TYR A 221 -9.23 -2.40 -16.30
CA TYR A 221 -8.87 -1.13 -15.67
C TYR A 221 -7.88 -0.36 -16.55
N PRO A 222 -7.83 0.98 -16.44
CA PRO A 222 -6.94 1.77 -17.27
C PRO A 222 -5.51 1.81 -16.69
N GLU A 223 -4.51 1.89 -17.58
CA GLU A 223 -3.12 2.18 -17.19
C GLU A 223 -2.98 3.60 -16.60
N GLN A 224 -3.77 4.55 -17.09
CA GLN A 224 -3.86 5.92 -16.54
C GLN A 224 -5.16 6.09 -15.73
N PRO A 225 -5.07 6.27 -14.40
CA PRO A 225 -6.24 6.48 -13.55
C PRO A 225 -6.97 7.78 -13.92
N GLY A 226 -8.30 7.73 -14.06
CA GLY A 226 -9.11 8.88 -14.44
C GLY A 226 -10.53 8.49 -14.83
N ILE A 227 -11.40 9.46 -15.06
CA ILE A 227 -12.78 9.18 -15.52
C ILE A 227 -12.74 8.67 -16.96
N GLU A 228 -11.92 9.29 -17.80
CA GLU A 228 -11.75 8.98 -19.21
C GLU A 228 -11.25 7.55 -19.41
N GLY A 229 -10.13 7.18 -18.78
CA GLY A 229 -9.61 5.81 -18.83
C GLY A 229 -10.57 4.78 -18.23
N TRP A 230 -11.35 5.16 -17.21
CA TRP A 230 -12.36 4.25 -16.66
C TRP A 230 -13.50 3.97 -17.65
N VAL A 231 -13.92 4.97 -18.42
CA VAL A 231 -14.91 4.77 -19.51
C VAL A 231 -14.34 3.88 -20.60
N GLU A 232 -13.09 4.08 -21.01
CA GLU A 232 -12.42 3.19 -21.98
C GLU A 232 -12.44 1.73 -21.51
N SER A 233 -12.11 1.48 -20.23
CA SER A 233 -12.19 0.13 -19.65
C SER A 233 -13.62 -0.44 -19.62
N ILE A 234 -14.66 0.40 -19.49
CA ILE A 234 -16.06 -0.03 -19.60
C ILE A 234 -16.37 -0.43 -21.04
N MET A 235 -15.92 0.35 -22.02
CA MET A 235 -16.13 0.06 -23.44
C MET A 235 -15.42 -1.22 -23.86
N GLU A 236 -14.16 -1.41 -23.49
CA GLU A 236 -13.42 -2.65 -23.76
C GLU A 236 -14.10 -3.89 -23.15
N ALA A 237 -14.66 -3.75 -21.95
CA ALA A 237 -15.41 -4.80 -21.28
C ALA A 237 -16.74 -5.11 -22.01
N LEU A 238 -17.42 -4.10 -22.56
CA LEU A 238 -18.62 -4.26 -23.39
C LEU A 238 -18.28 -4.94 -24.72
N ASP A 239 -17.22 -4.52 -25.40
CA ASP A 239 -16.78 -5.10 -26.67
C ASP A 239 -16.44 -6.59 -26.51
N ALA A 240 -15.68 -6.93 -25.46
CA ALA A 240 -15.36 -8.33 -25.14
C ALA A 240 -16.60 -9.18 -24.82
N HIS A 241 -17.64 -8.58 -24.24
CA HIS A 241 -18.94 -9.24 -24.04
C HIS A 241 -19.67 -9.47 -25.39
N THR A 242 -19.60 -8.53 -26.33
CA THR A 242 -20.21 -8.71 -27.66
C THR A 242 -19.48 -9.76 -28.51
N ASP A 243 -18.16 -9.87 -28.42
CA ASP A 243 -17.38 -10.88 -29.16
C ASP A 243 -17.59 -12.30 -28.61
N SER A 244 -17.73 -12.43 -27.29
CA SER A 244 -18.03 -13.71 -26.64
C SER A 244 -19.46 -14.19 -26.90
N SER A 245 -20.41 -13.28 -27.13
CA SER A 245 -21.78 -13.64 -27.52
C SER A 245 -21.89 -14.01 -29.01
N ASN A 246 -21.17 -13.33 -29.91
CA ASN A 246 -21.15 -13.63 -31.34
C ASN A 246 -20.44 -14.96 -31.69
N SER A 247 -19.46 -15.39 -30.89
CA SER A 247 -18.74 -16.66 -31.10
C SER A 247 -19.53 -17.93 -30.72
N ILE A 248 -20.65 -17.80 -30.00
CA ILE A 248 -21.54 -18.91 -29.63
C ILE A 248 -22.61 -19.18 -30.72
N SER A 249 -22.79 -18.28 -31.69
CA SER A 249 -23.89 -18.30 -32.68
C SER A 249 -23.59 -18.99 -34.03
N LEU A 250 -22.50 -19.76 -34.19
CA LEU A 250 -22.27 -20.52 -35.43
C LEU A 250 -22.94 -21.91 -35.39
N PRO A 251 -23.87 -22.26 -36.32
CA PRO A 251 -24.55 -23.55 -36.32
C PRO A 251 -23.65 -24.65 -36.92
N PHE A 252 -23.42 -25.71 -36.14
CA PHE A 252 -22.73 -26.93 -36.60
C PHE A 252 -23.75 -27.83 -37.30
N GLU A 253 -23.62 -27.99 -38.62
CA GLU A 253 -24.44 -28.90 -39.42
C GLU A 253 -24.11 -30.38 -39.15
N SER A 254 -25.17 -31.16 -39.22
CA SER A 254 -25.33 -32.55 -38.84
C SER A 254 -24.72 -33.57 -39.82
N SER A 255 -24.15 -34.65 -39.30
CA SER A 255 -24.21 -35.97 -39.96
C SER A 255 -24.36 -37.10 -38.93
N SER A 256 -25.33 -37.98 -39.18
CA SER A 256 -25.76 -39.12 -38.34
C SER A 256 -25.48 -40.47 -39.08
N PRO A 257 -25.92 -41.67 -38.62
CA PRO A 257 -25.28 -42.53 -37.61
C PRO A 257 -25.16 -44.02 -38.05
N ARG A 258 -24.56 -44.91 -37.21
CA ARG A 258 -24.83 -46.38 -37.15
C ARG A 258 -24.19 -47.01 -35.88
N ARG A 259 -24.99 -47.49 -34.91
CA ARG A 259 -25.31 -48.91 -34.49
C ARG A 259 -24.09 -49.80 -34.20
N SER A 260 -24.00 -50.62 -33.14
CA SER A 260 -25.02 -51.20 -32.22
C SER A 260 -24.40 -52.01 -31.07
N SER A 261 -25.24 -52.29 -30.03
CA SER A 261 -25.23 -53.42 -29.06
C SER A 261 -24.18 -53.36 -27.94
N SER A 262 -24.41 -53.73 -26.66
CA SER A 262 -25.45 -54.53 -25.98
C SER A 262 -25.41 -54.31 -24.45
N THR A 263 -26.57 -54.39 -23.78
CA THR A 263 -26.73 -54.51 -22.31
C THR A 263 -26.67 -55.97 -21.85
N PRO A 264 -26.28 -56.21 -20.58
CA PRO A 264 -27.13 -56.99 -19.67
C PRO A 264 -27.16 -56.42 -18.21
N PRO A 265 -28.02 -56.97 -17.31
CA PRO A 265 -28.59 -56.22 -16.20
C PRO A 265 -27.93 -56.40 -14.81
N VAL A 266 -28.28 -55.43 -13.96
CA VAL A 266 -28.23 -55.28 -12.50
C VAL A 266 -27.87 -56.50 -11.66
N THR A 267 -26.85 -56.33 -10.81
CA THR A 267 -26.76 -56.99 -9.49
C THR A 267 -26.17 -56.00 -8.49
N VAL A 268 -26.88 -55.81 -7.37
CA VAL A 268 -26.45 -55.01 -6.21
C VAL A 268 -25.53 -55.88 -5.34
N PRO A 269 -24.40 -55.35 -4.85
CA PRO A 269 -24.00 -55.66 -3.50
C PRO A 269 -23.84 -54.39 -2.68
N SER A 270 -24.53 -54.41 -1.55
CA SER A 270 -24.33 -53.54 -0.41
C SER A 270 -22.87 -53.53 0.05
N ASN A 271 -22.50 -52.39 0.65
CA ASN A 271 -21.45 -52.25 1.66
C ASN A 271 -20.04 -51.93 1.14
N GLN A 272 -19.77 -50.65 0.86
CA GLN A 272 -18.42 -50.09 1.01
C GLN A 272 -18.45 -48.73 1.72
N LYS A 273 -17.69 -48.68 2.81
CA LYS A 273 -17.48 -47.56 3.72
C LYS A 273 -17.06 -46.30 2.98
N ALA A 274 -17.63 -45.17 3.42
CA ALA A 274 -17.24 -43.83 3.02
C ALA A 274 -15.71 -43.65 3.00
N SER A 275 -15.14 -43.53 1.80
CA SER A 275 -13.77 -43.05 1.66
C SER A 275 -13.78 -41.58 2.09
N LYS A 276 -13.07 -41.29 3.19
CA LYS A 276 -12.84 -39.92 3.66
C LYS A 276 -12.18 -39.14 2.52
N ARG A 277 -12.96 -38.28 1.84
CA ARG A 277 -12.41 -37.24 0.96
C ARG A 277 -11.39 -36.45 1.78
N LYS A 278 -10.11 -36.60 1.47
CA LYS A 278 -9.06 -35.75 2.04
C LYS A 278 -9.42 -34.31 1.66
N ARG A 279 -9.82 -33.51 2.66
CA ARG A 279 -9.98 -32.05 2.52
C ARG A 279 -8.67 -31.50 1.95
N THR A 280 -8.70 -31.00 0.72
CA THR A 280 -7.61 -30.20 0.15
C THR A 280 -7.50 -28.95 1.02
N LYS A 281 -6.55 -28.92 1.96
CA LYS A 281 -6.23 -27.70 2.71
C LYS A 281 -5.65 -26.72 1.71
N TYR A 282 -6.42 -25.71 1.32
CA TYR A 282 -5.90 -24.55 0.59
C TYR A 282 -4.71 -23.99 1.38
N ARG A 283 -3.58 -23.79 0.69
CA ARG A 283 -2.38 -23.21 1.28
C ARG A 283 -2.73 -21.83 1.84
N LYS A 284 -2.45 -21.59 3.11
CA LYS A 284 -2.52 -20.25 3.70
C LYS A 284 -1.50 -19.37 2.97
N GLN A 285 -1.97 -18.30 2.32
CA GLN A 285 -1.10 -17.35 1.63
C GLN A 285 -0.15 -16.69 2.62
N HIS A 286 1.06 -16.39 2.17
CA HIS A 286 2.01 -15.61 2.96
C HIS A 286 1.54 -14.15 3.06
N PRO A 287 1.79 -13.48 4.19
CA PRO A 287 1.58 -12.03 4.29
C PRO A 287 2.32 -11.32 3.16
N GLY A 288 1.62 -10.45 2.42
CA GLY A 288 2.19 -9.72 1.28
C GLY A 288 2.15 -10.43 -0.08
N GLU A 289 1.81 -11.74 -0.12
CA GLU A 289 1.85 -12.55 -1.35
C GLU A 289 0.96 -12.00 -2.47
N SER A 290 -0.12 -11.32 -2.09
CA SER A 290 -1.07 -10.71 -3.03
C SER A 290 -0.67 -9.31 -3.54
N VAL A 291 0.48 -8.79 -3.10
CA VAL A 291 1.06 -7.50 -3.53
C VAL A 291 2.31 -7.73 -4.37
N GLY A 292 3.17 -8.67 -3.96
CA GLY A 292 4.39 -9.01 -4.69
C GLY A 292 5.47 -9.54 -3.76
N ILE A 293 6.52 -10.12 -4.34
CA ILE A 293 7.62 -10.74 -3.57
C ILE A 293 8.30 -9.74 -2.65
N THR A 294 8.39 -8.46 -3.05
CA THR A 294 8.99 -7.41 -2.22
C THR A 294 8.19 -7.14 -0.96
N GLU A 295 6.86 -7.26 -1.02
CA GLU A 295 5.99 -7.05 0.15
C GLU A 295 6.03 -8.27 1.07
N GLU A 296 6.10 -9.49 0.51
CA GLU A 296 6.35 -10.68 1.32
C GLU A 296 7.68 -10.58 2.09
N MET A 297 8.75 -10.13 1.42
CA MET A 297 10.05 -9.88 2.07
C MET A 297 9.96 -8.77 3.11
N ARG A 298 9.20 -7.69 2.85
CA ARG A 298 8.94 -6.62 3.83
C ARG A 298 8.28 -7.18 5.10
N PHE A 299 7.28 -8.05 4.99
CA PHE A 299 6.67 -8.68 6.18
C PHE A 299 7.68 -9.51 6.98
N VAL A 300 8.59 -10.23 6.31
CA VAL A 300 9.68 -10.95 6.99
C VAL A 300 10.59 -9.96 7.72
N ALA A 301 11.02 -8.90 7.03
CA ALA A 301 11.87 -7.85 7.59
C ALA A 301 11.23 -7.18 8.82
N MET A 302 9.96 -6.79 8.73
CA MET A 302 9.22 -6.18 9.84
C MET A 302 9.09 -7.12 11.03
N ARG A 303 8.85 -8.41 10.80
CA ARG A 303 8.80 -9.41 11.88
C ARG A 303 10.16 -9.56 12.58
N LEU A 304 11.26 -9.45 11.86
CA LEU A 304 12.61 -9.52 12.45
C LEU A 304 12.93 -8.30 13.33
N ARG A 305 12.36 -7.13 13.02
CA ARG A 305 12.44 -5.95 13.90
C ARG A 305 11.66 -6.18 15.20
N ASN A 306 10.44 -6.72 15.10
CA ASN A 306 9.55 -6.88 16.26
C ASN A 306 9.93 -8.05 17.19
N VAL A 307 10.65 -9.08 16.72
CA VAL A 307 11.02 -10.23 17.57
C VAL A 307 12.06 -9.89 18.64
N ASN A 308 12.80 -8.78 18.50
CA ASN A 308 13.76 -8.31 19.51
C ASN A 308 13.13 -7.43 20.61
N GLY A 309 11.82 -7.13 20.53
CA GLY A 309 11.08 -6.36 21.53
C GLY A 309 9.60 -6.78 21.55
N ASN A 310 9.24 -7.65 22.52
CA ASN A 310 7.89 -8.15 22.83
C ASN A 310 7.19 -9.12 21.86
N LYS A 311 6.67 -10.22 22.44
CA LYS A 311 5.78 -11.20 21.79
C LYS A 311 4.40 -10.60 21.55
N VAL A 312 3.81 -10.88 20.38
CA VAL A 312 2.36 -10.74 20.14
C VAL A 312 1.77 -12.11 19.83
N ASP A 313 0.69 -12.46 20.54
CA ASP A 313 -0.05 -13.72 20.41
C ASP A 313 -0.71 -13.88 19.02
N PRO A 314 -0.87 -15.12 18.49
CA PRO A 314 -1.24 -15.35 17.09
C PRO A 314 -2.74 -15.22 16.78
N CYS A 315 -3.54 -14.62 17.66
CA CYS A 315 -5.00 -14.62 17.54
C CYS A 315 -5.60 -13.22 17.74
N HIS A 316 -5.36 -12.29 16.82
CA HIS A 316 -6.30 -11.19 16.56
C HIS A 316 -6.19 -10.69 15.11
N SER A 317 -7.31 -10.15 14.65
CA SER A 317 -7.83 -9.95 13.30
C SER A 317 -7.03 -9.05 12.34
N ASP A 318 -7.14 -9.38 11.05
CA ASP A 318 -6.70 -8.65 9.86
C ASP A 318 -7.32 -7.24 9.73
N THR A 319 -6.79 -6.25 10.43
CA THR A 319 -7.05 -4.82 10.14
C THR A 319 -5.93 -3.92 10.66
N GLU A 320 -4.70 -4.14 10.20
CA GLU A 320 -3.63 -3.15 10.33
C GLU A 320 -2.83 -3.11 9.03
N ARG A 321 -3.11 -2.12 8.19
CA ARG A 321 -2.17 -1.65 7.18
C ARG A 321 -2.05 -0.14 7.37
N ASP A 322 -0.80 0.26 7.56
CA ASP A 322 -0.30 1.63 7.65
C ASP A 322 -0.72 2.42 8.89
N LYS A 323 -0.37 1.85 10.06
CA LYS A 323 0.16 2.60 11.21
C LYS A 323 0.67 1.64 12.28
N VAL A 324 1.86 1.12 12.04
CA VAL A 324 2.73 0.83 13.17
C VAL A 324 3.42 2.17 13.41
N GLU A 325 3.06 2.84 14.51
CA GLU A 325 3.91 3.88 15.06
C GLU A 325 5.35 3.36 15.04
N GLU A 326 6.28 4.14 14.47
CA GLU A 326 7.70 3.94 14.69
C GLU A 326 8.00 4.21 16.17
N LYS A 327 7.58 3.30 17.05
CA LYS A 327 8.36 3.01 18.24
C LYS A 327 9.62 2.33 17.75
N ASN A 328 10.67 3.13 17.66
CA ASN A 328 12.00 2.72 17.29
C ASN A 328 12.56 1.77 18.36
N ASP A 329 12.24 0.48 18.28
CA ASP A 329 12.93 -0.58 19.06
C ASP A 329 14.35 -0.89 18.52
N TYR A 330 14.95 0.05 17.79
CA TYR A 330 16.41 0.20 17.70
C TYR A 330 16.97 1.09 18.81
N GLU A 331 16.15 1.48 19.79
CA GLU A 331 16.68 1.66 21.14
C GLU A 331 17.25 0.31 21.58
N LEU A 332 18.54 0.13 21.30
CA LEU A 332 19.42 -0.69 22.11
C LEU A 332 19.44 -0.05 23.52
N GLU A 333 18.30 -0.18 24.22
CA GLU A 333 18.16 0.14 25.63
C GLU A 333 19.04 -0.85 26.39
N GLY A 334 20.17 -0.31 26.82
CA GLY A 334 21.17 -0.97 27.62
C GLY A 334 22.39 -0.08 27.68
N GLU A 335 23.11 -0.12 28.78
CA GLU A 335 24.36 0.64 29.05
C GLU A 335 25.51 0.35 28.04
N THR A 336 25.24 -0.42 26.97
CA THR A 336 26.16 -1.02 25.99
C THR A 336 26.17 -0.37 24.59
N TRP A 337 25.26 0.55 24.21
CA TRP A 337 25.34 1.24 22.90
C TRP A 337 26.29 2.44 22.96
N ARG A 338 27.59 2.18 22.80
CA ARG A 338 28.66 3.20 22.76
C ARG A 338 29.36 3.15 21.40
N PRO A 339 28.96 3.99 20.44
CA PRO A 339 29.61 4.02 19.13
C PRO A 339 31.04 4.59 19.25
N SER A 340 31.98 4.09 18.45
CA SER A 340 33.34 4.63 18.35
C SER A 340 33.71 4.99 16.90
N LYS A 341 34.73 5.83 16.71
CA LYS A 341 35.19 6.21 15.35
C LYS A 341 35.82 5.00 14.65
N GLU A 342 36.54 4.18 15.39
CA GLU A 342 37.14 2.93 14.92
C GLU A 342 36.05 1.92 14.52
N GLY A 343 34.97 1.83 15.31
CA GLY A 343 33.83 0.98 15.00
C GLY A 343 33.07 1.46 13.76
N LEU A 344 32.84 2.77 13.65
CA LEU A 344 32.26 3.38 12.46
C LEU A 344 33.11 3.11 11.21
N LEU A 345 34.44 3.20 11.30
CA LEU A 345 35.34 2.87 10.18
C LEU A 345 35.19 1.42 9.74
N LYS A 346 35.19 0.45 10.67
CA LYS A 346 34.95 -0.96 10.35
C LYS A 346 33.60 -1.17 9.67
N PHE A 347 32.56 -0.51 10.16
CA PHE A 347 31.23 -0.54 9.55
C PHE A 347 31.23 -0.01 8.11
N LEU A 348 31.88 1.13 7.85
CA LEU A 348 31.94 1.74 6.52
C LEU A 348 32.76 0.89 5.55
N VAL A 349 33.88 0.31 6.00
CA VAL A 349 34.71 -0.59 5.18
C VAL A 349 33.93 -1.86 4.81
N ASP A 350 33.30 -2.52 5.78
CA ASP A 350 32.51 -3.73 5.52
C ASP A 350 31.28 -3.43 4.65
N SER A 351 30.61 -2.29 4.88
CA SER A 351 29.50 -1.83 4.04
C SER A 351 29.98 -1.59 2.61
N LYS A 352 31.12 -0.92 2.42
CA LYS A 352 31.69 -0.68 1.09
C LYS A 352 31.99 -1.97 0.37
N LEU A 353 32.59 -2.95 1.04
CA LEU A 353 32.84 -4.26 0.44
C LEU A 353 31.53 -4.90 -0.05
N VAL A 354 30.48 -4.89 0.78
CA VAL A 354 29.18 -5.47 0.42
C VAL A 354 28.51 -4.73 -0.76
N PHE A 355 28.50 -3.40 -0.75
CA PHE A 355 27.96 -2.60 -1.86
C PHE A 355 28.75 -2.80 -3.15
N ASN A 356 30.10 -2.77 -3.07
CA ASN A 356 30.97 -3.08 -4.21
C ASN A 356 30.65 -4.46 -4.79
N THR A 357 30.45 -5.47 -3.96
CA THR A 357 30.15 -6.82 -4.41
C THR A 357 28.81 -6.89 -5.13
N ILE A 358 27.73 -6.33 -4.58
CA ILE A 358 26.41 -6.40 -5.24
C ILE A 358 26.37 -5.58 -6.53
N GLU A 359 27.00 -4.41 -6.55
CA GLU A 359 27.06 -3.53 -7.72
C GLU A 359 27.86 -4.20 -8.84
N ARG A 360 29.05 -4.74 -8.52
CA ARG A 360 29.88 -5.47 -9.46
C ARG A 360 29.17 -6.70 -10.04
N ILE A 361 28.51 -7.52 -9.21
CA ILE A 361 27.75 -8.69 -9.68
C ILE A 361 26.67 -8.28 -10.68
N VAL A 362 25.94 -7.20 -10.41
CA VAL A 362 24.87 -6.72 -11.27
C VAL A 362 25.40 -6.13 -12.58
N ASP A 363 26.50 -5.39 -12.52
CA ASP A 363 27.11 -4.77 -13.70
C ASP A 363 27.82 -5.78 -14.62
N GLU A 364 28.53 -6.76 -14.05
CA GLU A 364 29.33 -7.74 -14.81
C GLU A 364 28.54 -8.95 -15.32
N SER A 365 27.38 -9.25 -14.74
CA SER A 365 26.60 -10.44 -15.11
C SER A 365 26.01 -10.37 -16.51
N GLU A 366 25.96 -11.49 -17.21
CA GLU A 366 25.26 -11.61 -18.50
C GLU A 366 23.77 -12.00 -18.33
N ASP A 367 23.31 -12.30 -17.11
CA ASP A 367 21.91 -12.64 -16.84
C ASP A 367 21.00 -11.43 -17.07
N VAL A 368 20.02 -11.59 -17.97
CA VAL A 368 19.05 -10.56 -18.34
C VAL A 368 18.27 -10.04 -17.13
N SER A 369 18.08 -10.88 -16.10
CA SER A 369 17.40 -10.51 -14.85
C SER A 369 18.13 -9.39 -14.12
N TYR A 370 19.46 -9.31 -14.21
CA TYR A 370 20.26 -8.30 -13.52
C TYR A 370 20.35 -6.99 -14.30
N ALA A 371 20.13 -7.00 -15.61
CA ALA A 371 20.18 -5.81 -16.45
C ALA A 371 19.21 -4.70 -15.98
N TYR A 372 18.06 -5.08 -15.42
CA TYR A 372 17.07 -4.15 -14.85
C TYR A 372 17.56 -3.37 -13.63
N PHE A 373 18.58 -3.88 -12.94
CA PHE A 373 19.11 -3.35 -11.68
C PHE A 373 20.47 -2.68 -11.82
N ARG A 374 20.97 -2.51 -13.05
CA ARG A 374 22.14 -1.66 -13.30
C ARG A 374 21.74 -0.19 -13.22
N ARG A 375 22.61 0.64 -12.64
CA ARG A 375 22.46 2.11 -12.60
C ARG A 375 21.08 2.54 -12.10
N THR A 376 20.69 1.96 -10.98
CA THR A 376 19.43 2.26 -10.29
C THR A 376 19.42 3.63 -9.64
N GLY A 377 20.59 4.25 -9.50
CA GLY A 377 20.80 5.46 -8.69
C GLY A 377 21.00 5.13 -7.21
N LEU A 378 20.83 3.87 -6.80
CA LEU A 378 21.00 3.45 -5.42
C LEU A 378 22.46 3.11 -5.06
N GLU A 379 23.36 2.97 -6.03
CA GLU A 379 24.76 2.54 -5.89
C GLU A 379 25.50 3.39 -4.84
N ARG A 380 26.14 2.75 -3.84
CA ARG A 380 26.76 3.39 -2.67
C ARG A 380 28.28 3.30 -2.64
N SER A 381 28.88 2.46 -3.48
CA SER A 381 30.32 2.22 -3.49
C SER A 381 31.18 3.47 -3.60
N GLU A 382 30.86 4.37 -4.54
CA GLU A 382 31.60 5.62 -4.73
C GLU A 382 31.41 6.59 -3.56
N SER A 383 30.20 6.66 -3.00
CA SER A 383 29.90 7.50 -1.84
C SER A 383 30.67 7.05 -0.60
N LEU A 384 30.71 5.73 -0.36
CA LEU A 384 31.47 5.13 0.73
C LEU A 384 32.98 5.34 0.56
N GLU A 385 33.49 5.24 -0.66
CA GLU A 385 34.89 5.55 -0.95
C GLU A 385 35.25 7.00 -0.59
N ARG A 386 34.40 7.97 -0.96
CA ARG A 386 34.59 9.39 -0.62
C ARG A 386 34.57 9.62 0.90
N ASP A 387 33.66 8.96 1.62
CA ASP A 387 33.61 9.04 3.08
C ASP A 387 34.87 8.45 3.73
N LEU A 388 35.35 7.29 3.26
CA LEU A 388 36.58 6.67 3.76
C LEU A 388 37.82 7.52 3.49
N GLN A 389 37.94 8.09 2.29
CA GLN A 389 39.02 9.04 1.96
C GLN A 389 38.99 10.27 2.87
N TRP A 390 37.80 10.79 3.18
CA TRP A 390 37.67 11.88 4.15
C TRP A 390 38.21 11.48 5.52
N PHE A 391 37.96 10.26 6.01
CA PHE A 391 38.55 9.78 7.27
C PHE A 391 40.09 9.69 7.22
N THR A 392 40.69 9.37 6.08
CA THR A 392 42.15 9.42 5.92
C THR A 392 42.69 10.85 6.11
N THR A 393 41.97 11.88 5.63
CA THR A 393 42.35 13.29 5.87
C THR A 393 42.30 13.67 7.35
N GLN A 394 41.57 12.91 8.17
CA GLN A 394 41.48 13.08 9.62
C GLN A 394 42.55 12.27 10.38
N ASN A 395 43.58 11.77 9.69
CA ASN A 395 44.65 10.91 10.23
C ASN A 395 44.16 9.59 10.84
N LEU A 396 43.02 9.07 10.38
CA LEU A 396 42.53 7.75 10.78
C LEU A 396 42.93 6.71 9.73
N ALA A 397 43.53 5.61 10.20
CA ALA A 397 43.89 4.48 9.35
C ALA A 397 42.63 3.69 8.98
N ILE A 398 42.42 3.47 7.69
CA ILE A 398 41.32 2.62 7.19
C ILE A 398 41.70 1.16 7.47
N PRO A 399 40.91 0.40 8.24
CA PRO A 399 41.18 -1.01 8.50
C PRO A 399 40.88 -1.87 7.26
N GLU A 400 41.45 -3.07 7.22
CA GLU A 400 41.00 -4.10 6.28
C GLU A 400 39.56 -4.56 6.58
N PRO A 401 38.80 -5.03 5.58
CA PRO A 401 37.48 -5.59 5.79
C PRO A 401 37.49 -6.73 6.82
N SER A 402 36.50 -6.70 7.71
CA SER A 402 36.39 -7.72 8.75
C SER A 402 35.91 -9.05 8.18
N ASN A 403 36.07 -10.12 8.97
CA ASN A 403 35.53 -11.43 8.61
C ASN A 403 34.01 -11.40 8.37
N VAL A 404 33.28 -10.48 9.00
CA VAL A 404 31.83 -10.33 8.80
C VAL A 404 31.56 -9.87 7.36
N GLY A 405 32.13 -8.74 6.94
CA GLY A 405 32.01 -8.22 5.57
C GLY A 405 32.50 -9.20 4.52
N VAL A 406 33.68 -9.81 4.72
CA VAL A 406 34.25 -10.80 3.79
C VAL A 406 33.33 -12.03 3.66
N SER A 407 32.81 -12.55 4.78
CA SER A 407 31.90 -13.70 4.74
C SER A 407 30.59 -13.37 4.03
N TYR A 408 30.08 -12.15 4.16
CA TYR A 408 28.84 -11.75 3.51
C TYR A 408 29.04 -11.52 2.01
N ALA A 409 30.11 -10.83 1.62
CA ALA A 409 30.48 -10.65 0.22
C ALA A 409 30.62 -11.99 -0.52
N LYS A 410 31.35 -12.94 0.08
CA LYS A 410 31.49 -14.30 -0.46
C LYS A 410 30.13 -15.01 -0.58
N TYR A 411 29.28 -14.89 0.43
CA TYR A 411 27.94 -15.47 0.39
C TYR A 411 27.09 -14.89 -0.75
N LEU A 412 27.18 -13.59 -1.00
CA LEU A 412 26.47 -12.92 -2.10
C LEU A 412 26.95 -13.43 -3.47
N GLU A 413 28.25 -13.64 -3.64
CA GLU A 413 28.82 -14.26 -4.85
C GLU A 413 28.32 -15.70 -5.06
N GLU A 414 28.27 -16.49 -3.98
CA GLU A 414 27.72 -17.86 -4.02
C GLU A 414 26.24 -17.85 -4.43
N GLN A 415 25.42 -16.97 -3.85
CA GLN A 415 24.00 -16.86 -4.22
C GLN A 415 23.81 -16.38 -5.66
N ALA A 416 24.64 -15.45 -6.13
CA ALA A 416 24.59 -14.96 -7.51
C ALA A 416 24.92 -16.04 -8.54
N GLY A 417 25.84 -16.96 -8.20
CA GLY A 417 26.19 -18.10 -9.04
C GLY A 417 25.19 -19.27 -8.99
N GLU A 418 24.42 -19.39 -7.91
CA GLU A 418 23.45 -20.47 -7.74
C GLU A 418 22.08 -20.13 -8.35
N ASN A 419 21.50 -18.99 -8.00
CA ASN A 419 20.12 -18.66 -8.37
C ASN A 419 19.83 -17.15 -8.26
N ALA A 420 19.52 -16.53 -9.39
CA ALA A 420 19.24 -15.09 -9.50
C ALA A 420 18.20 -14.54 -8.49
N PRO A 421 17.03 -15.18 -8.31
CA PRO A 421 16.08 -14.81 -7.26
C PRO A 421 16.67 -14.68 -5.84
N LEU A 422 17.61 -15.55 -5.45
CA LEU A 422 18.20 -15.53 -4.11
C LEU A 422 19.12 -14.33 -3.94
N PHE A 423 19.97 -14.07 -4.93
CA PHE A 423 20.82 -12.89 -4.95
C PHE A 423 20.00 -11.60 -4.99
N LEU A 424 18.99 -11.50 -5.85
CA LEU A 424 18.14 -10.31 -5.97
C LEU A 424 17.33 -10.03 -4.69
N SER A 425 16.98 -11.07 -3.94
CA SER A 425 16.43 -10.92 -2.59
C SER A 425 17.40 -10.22 -1.64
N HIS A 426 18.69 -10.59 -1.66
CA HIS A 426 19.70 -9.89 -0.87
C HIS A 426 19.92 -8.46 -1.35
N PHE A 427 20.08 -8.24 -2.66
CA PHE A 427 20.24 -6.93 -3.28
C PHE A 427 19.17 -5.95 -2.80
N TYR A 428 17.88 -6.33 -2.92
CA TYR A 428 16.78 -5.49 -2.48
C TYR A 428 16.80 -5.22 -0.98
N ASN A 429 17.02 -6.24 -0.16
CA ASN A 429 16.98 -6.10 1.30
C ASN A 429 18.13 -5.24 1.84
N ILE A 430 19.30 -5.24 1.19
CA ILE A 430 20.43 -4.36 1.55
C ILE A 430 20.02 -2.90 1.40
N TYR A 431 19.52 -2.50 0.23
CA TYR A 431 19.04 -1.14 0.00
C TYR A 431 17.82 -0.79 0.87
N PHE A 432 16.84 -1.69 0.96
CA PHE A 432 15.65 -1.49 1.78
C PHE A 432 16.02 -1.24 3.26
N SER A 433 16.95 -2.01 3.82
CA SER A 433 17.38 -1.85 5.21
C SER A 433 18.16 -0.55 5.41
N HIS A 434 19.04 -0.18 4.47
CA HIS A 434 19.80 1.07 4.53
C HIS A 434 18.86 2.29 4.53
N ILE A 435 17.93 2.34 3.58
CA ILE A 435 17.00 3.46 3.40
C ILE A 435 16.01 3.59 4.57
N ASN A 436 15.45 2.47 5.06
CA ASN A 436 14.40 2.50 6.09
C ASN A 436 14.92 2.33 7.53
N GLY A 437 16.23 2.42 7.77
CA GLY A 437 16.77 2.27 9.12
C GLY A 437 18.26 2.57 9.25
N GLY A 438 19.07 2.16 8.28
CA GLY A 438 20.51 2.43 8.26
C GLY A 438 20.84 3.92 8.36
N GLN A 439 20.12 4.76 7.62
CA GLN A 439 20.32 6.22 7.65
C GLN A 439 20.15 6.82 9.05
N VAL A 440 19.17 6.34 9.83
CA VAL A 440 18.89 6.84 11.20
C VAL A 440 20.07 6.52 12.11
N ILE A 441 20.58 5.29 12.06
CA ILE A 441 21.74 4.86 12.85
C ILE A 441 22.96 5.72 12.50
N ILE A 442 23.25 5.89 11.21
CA ILE A 442 24.40 6.65 10.75
C ILE A 442 24.28 8.13 11.15
N ARG A 443 23.09 8.72 11.06
CA ARG A 443 22.84 10.10 11.51
C ARG A 443 23.13 10.26 13.00
N GLN A 444 22.60 9.36 13.84
CA GLN A 444 22.85 9.38 15.29
C GLN A 444 24.34 9.22 15.62
N VAL A 445 25.04 8.33 14.91
CA VAL A 445 26.48 8.12 15.10
C VAL A 445 27.27 9.36 14.65
N SER A 446 26.88 9.98 13.55
CA SER A 446 27.51 11.20 13.06
C SER A 446 27.33 12.38 14.02
N GLU A 447 26.11 12.58 14.56
CA GLU A 447 25.84 13.60 15.58
C GLU A 447 26.76 13.41 16.80
N LYS A 448 26.94 12.16 17.25
CA LYS A 448 27.78 11.83 18.42
C LYS A 448 29.28 11.92 18.17
N LEU A 449 29.76 11.49 17.00
CA LEU A 449 31.20 11.27 16.76
C LEU A 449 31.83 12.26 15.78
N LEU A 450 31.05 12.81 14.86
CA LEU A 450 31.52 13.61 13.73
C LEU A 450 30.94 15.04 13.74
N GLY A 451 30.30 15.47 14.83
CA GLY A 451 29.72 16.81 14.95
C GLY A 451 28.55 17.05 13.98
N GLY A 452 27.81 15.99 13.62
CA GLY A 452 26.66 16.10 12.71
C GLY A 452 27.03 16.18 11.23
N LYS A 453 28.28 15.87 10.85
CA LYS A 453 28.69 15.77 9.44
C LYS A 453 27.79 14.80 8.68
N GLU A 454 27.14 15.28 7.64
CA GLU A 454 26.44 14.38 6.74
C GLU A 454 27.44 13.56 5.91
N LEU A 455 27.34 12.24 5.98
CA LEU A 455 28.14 11.29 5.19
C LEU A 455 27.53 11.12 3.80
N GLU A 456 28.38 11.03 2.79
CA GLU A 456 27.97 10.83 1.39
C GLU A 456 27.21 9.52 1.20
N PHE A 457 27.49 8.51 2.03
CA PHE A 457 26.78 7.23 2.06
C PHE A 457 25.26 7.37 2.24
N ASN A 458 24.80 8.47 2.85
CA ASN A 458 23.38 8.79 3.04
C ASN A 458 22.83 9.81 2.03
N ARG A 459 23.60 10.21 1.01
CA ARG A 459 23.17 11.19 -0.01
C ARG A 459 22.88 10.52 -1.34
N TRP A 460 21.70 10.77 -1.91
CA TRP A 460 21.30 10.28 -3.24
C TRP A 460 21.02 11.45 -4.18
N GLU A 461 21.26 11.22 -5.48
CA GLU A 461 20.79 12.11 -6.53
C GLU A 461 19.29 11.84 -6.76
N GLY A 462 18.44 12.42 -5.89
CA GLY A 462 16.99 12.26 -5.91
C GLY A 462 16.43 11.63 -4.62
N GLU A 463 15.12 11.42 -4.60
CA GLU A 463 14.42 10.83 -3.44
C GLU A 463 14.69 9.31 -3.36
N ALA A 464 15.44 8.88 -2.34
CA ALA A 464 15.84 7.48 -2.18
C ALA A 464 14.66 6.49 -2.14
N GLN A 465 13.51 6.92 -1.61
CA GLN A 465 12.29 6.11 -1.59
C GLN A 465 11.70 5.90 -3.00
N ASP A 466 11.81 6.88 -3.88
CA ASP A 466 11.35 6.75 -5.27
C ASP A 466 12.29 5.84 -6.08
N LEU A 467 13.61 5.94 -5.86
CA LEU A 467 14.59 5.02 -6.45
C LEU A 467 14.34 3.57 -6.00
N LEU A 468 14.10 3.36 -4.70
CA LEU A 468 13.77 2.06 -4.14
C LEU A 468 12.43 1.53 -4.65
N LYS A 469 11.44 2.41 -4.86
CA LYS A 469 10.16 2.05 -5.48
C LYS A 469 10.37 1.50 -6.90
N GLY A 470 11.21 2.14 -7.72
CA GLY A 470 11.54 1.64 -9.05
C GLY A 470 12.20 0.24 -9.02
N VAL A 471 13.11 0.00 -8.08
CA VAL A 471 13.68 -1.34 -7.86
C VAL A 471 12.61 -2.34 -7.42
N ARG A 472 11.69 -1.92 -6.54
CA ARG A 472 10.59 -2.76 -6.04
C ARG A 472 9.67 -3.22 -7.17
N GLU A 473 9.27 -2.31 -8.05
CA GLU A 473 8.41 -2.59 -9.20
C GLU A 473 9.08 -3.60 -10.15
N LYS A 474 10.34 -3.36 -10.54
CA LYS A 474 11.12 -4.27 -11.39
C LYS A 474 11.27 -5.67 -10.78
N LEU A 475 11.55 -5.73 -9.47
CA LEU A 475 11.71 -7.00 -8.76
C LEU A 475 10.38 -7.77 -8.65
N ASN A 476 9.25 -7.07 -8.50
CA ASN A 476 7.94 -7.71 -8.50
C ASN A 476 7.60 -8.29 -9.87
N VAL A 477 7.87 -7.57 -10.96
CA VAL A 477 7.67 -8.08 -12.34
C VAL A 477 8.50 -9.33 -12.60
N LEU A 478 9.78 -9.34 -12.22
CA LEU A 478 10.60 -10.56 -12.30
C LEU A 478 10.03 -11.67 -11.40
N GLY A 479 9.60 -11.31 -10.19
CA GLY A 479 8.98 -12.20 -9.22
C GLY A 479 7.71 -12.89 -9.72
N GLU A 480 6.96 -12.33 -10.67
CA GLU A 480 5.79 -13.00 -11.26
C GLU A 480 6.15 -14.33 -11.93
N HIS A 481 7.37 -14.41 -12.49
CA HIS A 481 7.87 -15.58 -13.19
C HIS A 481 8.54 -16.60 -12.26
N TRP A 482 8.78 -16.26 -11.00
CA TRP A 482 9.39 -17.15 -10.03
C TRP A 482 8.38 -18.16 -9.50
N THR A 483 8.81 -19.41 -9.41
CA THR A 483 8.05 -20.44 -8.74
C THR A 483 7.85 -20.10 -7.27
N ARG A 484 6.82 -20.68 -6.67
CA ARG A 484 6.53 -20.46 -5.26
C ARG A 484 7.61 -21.02 -4.32
N ASP A 485 8.38 -22.01 -4.77
CA ASP A 485 9.55 -22.53 -4.04
C ASP A 485 10.68 -21.50 -4.02
N GLU A 486 10.98 -20.88 -5.16
CA GLU A 486 11.97 -19.79 -5.26
C GLU A 486 11.57 -18.61 -4.38
N LYS A 487 10.32 -18.15 -4.46
CA LYS A 487 9.79 -17.10 -3.57
C LYS A 487 9.98 -17.46 -2.09
N ASN A 488 9.66 -18.70 -1.72
CA ASN A 488 9.86 -19.18 -0.35
C ASN A 488 11.34 -19.19 0.08
N LYS A 489 12.26 -19.49 -0.84
CA LYS A 489 13.71 -19.40 -0.58
C LYS A 489 14.13 -17.93 -0.41
N CYS A 490 13.66 -17.01 -1.25
CA CYS A 490 13.89 -15.57 -1.08
C CYS A 490 13.45 -15.07 0.32
N LEU A 491 12.31 -15.55 0.84
CA LEU A 491 11.87 -15.19 2.21
C LEU A 491 12.84 -15.70 3.30
N LYS A 492 13.49 -16.84 3.10
CA LYS A 492 14.54 -17.34 4.01
C LYS A 492 15.82 -16.52 3.87
N GLU A 493 16.20 -16.18 2.65
CA GLU A 493 17.35 -15.31 2.34
C GLU A 493 17.18 -13.91 2.94
N THR A 494 15.96 -13.38 2.96
CA THR A 494 15.66 -12.11 3.65
C THR A 494 16.11 -12.15 5.11
N ALA A 495 15.82 -13.22 5.85
CA ALA A 495 16.27 -13.34 7.23
C ALA A 495 17.80 -13.42 7.38
N LYS A 496 18.48 -14.06 6.43
CA LYS A 496 19.95 -14.11 6.40
C LYS A 496 20.54 -12.74 6.08
N ALA A 497 19.96 -12.00 5.13
CA ALA A 497 20.39 -10.64 4.79
C ALA A 497 20.37 -9.74 6.04
N PHE A 498 19.27 -9.73 6.79
CA PHE A 498 19.15 -8.94 8.03
C PHE A 498 20.10 -9.41 9.13
N LYS A 499 20.41 -10.71 9.21
CA LYS A 499 21.41 -11.24 10.14
C LYS A 499 22.80 -10.68 9.82
N TYR A 500 23.24 -10.76 8.56
CA TYR A 500 24.55 -10.22 8.13
C TYR A 500 24.63 -8.71 8.32
N MET A 501 23.62 -7.96 7.86
CA MET A 501 23.56 -6.51 8.05
C MET A 501 23.58 -6.13 9.54
N GLY A 502 22.88 -6.87 10.39
CA GLY A 502 22.91 -6.65 11.84
C GLY A 502 24.28 -6.90 12.46
N GLN A 503 25.05 -7.88 11.96
CA GLN A 503 26.43 -8.10 12.38
C GLN A 503 27.35 -6.95 11.95
N ILE A 504 27.18 -6.42 10.73
CA ILE A 504 27.93 -5.26 10.24
C ILE A 504 27.60 -4.01 11.07
N VAL A 505 26.31 -3.73 11.34
CA VAL A 505 25.89 -2.60 12.19
C VAL A 505 26.50 -2.67 13.60
N ARG A 506 26.62 -3.87 14.17
CA ARG A 506 27.24 -4.05 15.49
C ARG A 506 28.72 -3.69 15.53
N LEU A 507 29.42 -3.61 14.39
CA LEU A 507 30.81 -3.15 14.34
C LEU A 507 30.95 -1.69 14.77
N ILE A 508 29.87 -0.89 14.68
CA ILE A 508 29.84 0.50 15.15
C ILE A 508 30.10 0.59 16.65
N ILE A 509 29.61 -0.40 17.41
CA ILE A 509 29.79 -0.48 18.86
C ILE A 509 31.19 -1.02 19.13
N SER A 510 31.88 -0.41 20.09
CA SER A 510 33.15 -0.92 20.62
C SER A 510 33.03 -1.43 22.05
#